data_AF-J1H0W5-F1
#
_entry.id   AF-J1H0W5-F1
#
_cell.length_a   1.000
_cell.length_b   1.000
_cell.length_c   1.000
_cell.angle_alpha   90.00
_cell.angle_beta   90.00
_cell.angle_gamma   90.00
#
_symmetry.space_group_name_H-M   'P 1'
#
loop_
_entity.id
_entity.type
_entity.pdbx_description
1 polymer ?
#
loop_
_entity_poly.entity_id
_entity_poly.type
_entity_poly.pdbx_seq_one_letter_code
_entity_poly.pdbx_strand_id
1 'polypeptide(L)' 'MGRPTDNPKRHEIKARIDDETYRILNDYCEEKGTSKAEGIRDGIRRLEPDITKK' A
#
# COMPACT_ATOMS: atom_id res chain seq x y z
N MET A 1 -28.20 12.07 -8.60
CA MET A 1 -26.97 11.92 -9.41
C MET A 1 -25.87 11.37 -8.51
N GLY A 2 -25.54 10.08 -8.64
CA GLY A 2 -24.45 9.45 -7.89
C GLY A 2 -23.10 9.78 -8.53
N ARG A 3 -22.05 9.97 -7.72
CA ARG A 3 -20.68 10.20 -8.19
C ARG A 3 -20.23 8.98 -9.02
N PRO A 4 -20.01 9.10 -10.34
CA PRO A 4 -19.39 8.04 -11.11
C PRO A 4 -17.90 8.11 -10.81
N THR A 5 -17.46 7.44 -9.76
CA THR A 5 -16.03 7.21 -9.55
C THR A 5 -15.70 5.91 -10.27
N ASP A 6 -15.16 6.05 -11.48
CA ASP A 6 -14.85 4.96 -12.41
C ASP A 6 -13.79 3.96 -11.89
N ASN A 7 -13.16 4.29 -10.76
CA ASN A 7 -12.21 3.41 -10.10
C ASN A 7 -12.44 3.39 -8.58
N PRO A 8 -13.52 2.72 -8.10
CA PRO A 8 -13.72 2.58 -6.68
C PRO A 8 -12.56 1.76 -6.12
N LYS A 9 -11.95 2.22 -5.03
CA LYS A 9 -10.98 1.42 -4.25
C LYS A 9 -11.77 0.27 -3.61
N ARG A 10 -12.06 -0.78 -4.38
CA ARG A 10 -12.96 -1.89 -4.01
C ARG A 10 -12.40 -2.77 -2.90
N HIS A 11 -11.08 -2.78 -2.74
CA HIS A 11 -10.38 -3.64 -1.79
C HIS A 11 -9.81 -2.79 -0.66
N GLU A 12 -10.36 -2.99 0.53
CA GLU A 12 -9.80 -2.49 1.78
C GLU A 12 -8.97 -3.60 2.42
N ILE A 13 -7.70 -3.32 2.72
CA ILE A 13 -6.81 -4.27 3.40
C ILE A 13 -6.60 -3.76 4.82
N LYS A 14 -7.10 -4.52 5.80
CA LYS A 14 -6.76 -4.34 7.23
C LYS A 14 -5.74 -5.39 7.61
N ALA A 15 -4.46 -5.02 7.59
CA ALA A 15 -3.38 -5.87 8.05
C ALA A 15 -2.91 -5.40 9.44
N ARG A 16 -2.71 -6.34 10.36
CA ARG A 16 -1.91 -6.10 11.56
C ARG A 16 -0.47 -6.45 11.20
N ILE A 17 0.41 -5.49 11.41
CA ILE A 17 1.84 -5.62 11.17
C ILE A 17 2.57 -5.39 12.48
N ASP A 18 3.78 -5.94 12.57
CA ASP A 18 4.66 -5.74 13.71
C ASP A 18 5.24 -4.31 13.71
N ASP A 19 5.75 -3.87 14.87
CA ASP A 19 6.37 -2.55 15.04
C ASP A 19 7.52 -2.32 14.05
N GLU A 20 8.31 -3.34 13.75
CA GLU A 20 9.41 -3.23 12.77
C GLU A 20 8.89 -2.89 11.37
N THR A 21 7.86 -3.60 10.91
CA THR A 21 7.26 -3.37 9.59
C THR A 21 6.57 -2.01 9.54
N TYR A 22 5.92 -1.61 10.64
CA TYR A 22 5.31 -0.30 10.76
C TYR A 22 6.36 0.82 10.68
N ARG A 23 7.50 0.65 11.33
CA ARG A 23 8.60 1.61 11.28
C ARG A 23 9.16 1.75 9.87
N ILE A 24 9.42 0.65 9.17
CA ILE A 24 9.89 0.67 7.77
C ILE A 24 8.89 1.42 6.87
N LEU A 25 7.60 1.12 7.01
CA LEU A 25 6.56 1.82 6.26
C LEU A 25 6.52 3.32 6.58
N ASN A 26 6.67 3.66 7.87
CA ASN A 26 6.61 5.04 8.33
C ASN A 26 7.82 5.85 7.82
N ASP A 27 9.04 5.35 7.99
CA ASP A 27 10.27 5.94 7.42
C ASP A 27 10.13 6.12 5.91
N TYR A 28 9.67 5.08 5.20
CA TYR A 28 9.46 5.16 3.75
C TYR A 28 8.44 6.24 3.35
N CYS A 29 7.37 6.39 4.12
CA CYS A 29 6.35 7.41 3.87
C CYS A 29 6.89 8.82 4.16
N GLU A 30 7.71 8.99 5.20
CA GLU A 30 8.35 10.26 5.53
C GLU A 30 9.37 10.67 4.46
N GLU A 31 10.24 9.76 4.03
CA GLU A 31 11.25 10.04 2.99
C GLU A 31 10.63 10.39 1.63
N LYS A 32 9.56 9.69 1.23
CA LYS A 32 8.86 9.97 -0.04
C LYS A 32 7.78 11.05 0.07
N GLY A 33 7.45 11.53 1.27
CA GLY A 33 6.33 12.46 1.50
C GLY A 33 4.99 11.89 1.04
N THR A 34 4.80 10.57 1.15
CA THR A 34 3.60 9.87 0.67
C THR A 34 2.72 9.38 1.82
N SER A 35 1.43 9.16 1.56
CA SER A 35 0.52 8.61 2.56
C SER A 35 0.80 7.13 2.82
N LYS A 36 0.54 6.63 4.03
CA LYS A 36 0.67 5.21 4.38
C LYS A 36 0.00 4.26 3.40
N ALA A 37 -1.17 4.65 2.87
CA ALA A 37 -1.88 3.88 1.85
C ALA A 37 -1.11 3.77 0.53
N GLU A 38 -0.44 4.84 0.09
CA GLU A 38 0.41 4.83 -1.11
C GLU A 38 1.73 4.11 -0.84
N GLY A 39 2.33 4.27 0.34
CA GLY A 39 3.51 3.52 0.77
C GLY A 39 3.28 2.01 0.75
N ILE A 40 2.15 1.54 1.28
CA ILE A 40 1.75 0.13 1.23
C ILE A 40 1.57 -0.34 -0.21
N ARG A 41 0.93 0.46 -1.08
CA ARG A 41 0.75 0.10 -2.50
C ARG A 41 2.05 -0.04 -3.24
N ASP A 42 2.98 0.90 -3.01
CA ASP A 42 4.29 0.89 -3.65
C ASP A 42 5.13 -0.30 -3.13
N GLY A 43 5.07 -0.58 -1.83
CA GLY A 43 5.64 -1.77 -1.23
C GLY A 43 5.09 -3.06 -1.85
N ILE A 44 3.77 -3.18 -2.01
CA ILE A 44 3.13 -4.34 -2.66
C ILE A 44 3.56 -4.46 -4.14
N ARG A 45 3.65 -3.34 -4.88
CA ARG A 45 4.15 -3.34 -6.27
C ARG A 45 5.59 -3.83 -6.36
N ARG A 46 6.43 -3.52 -5.37
CA ARG A 46 7.80 -4.04 -5.29
C ARG A 46 7.88 -5.53 -5.02
N LEU A 47 6.82 -6.14 -4.50
CA LEU A 47 6.70 -7.60 -4.35
C LEU A 47 6.29 -8.30 -5.67
N GLU A 48 5.79 -7.56 -6.67
CA GLU A 48 5.40 -8.11 -7.99
C GLU A 48 6.48 -9.00 -8.65
N PRO A 49 7.77 -8.61 -8.73
CA PRO A 49 8.82 -9.48 -9.27
C PRO A 49 9.07 -10.74 -8.42
N ASP A 50 8.78 -10.70 -7.12
CA ASP A 50 8.95 -11.82 -6.19
C ASP A 50 7.81 -12.84 -6.32
N ILE A 51 6.63 -12.39 -6.80
CA ILE A 51 5.50 -13.24 -7.16
C ILE A 51 5.85 -13.97 -8.46
N THR A 52 6.63 -15.04 -8.35
CA THR A 52 6.81 -16.00 -9.44
C THR A 52 5.44 -16.65 -9.69
N LYS A 53 4.68 -16.14 -10.66
CA LYS A 53 3.50 -16.84 -11.17
C LYS A 53 3.96 -18.16 -11.78
N LYS A 54 3.78 -19.24 -11.05
CA LYS A 54 3.88 -20.60 -11.56
C LYS A 54 2.54 -21.02 -12.15
#